data_AF-A0A535KY13-F1
#
_entry.id   AF-A0A535KY13-F1
#
_cell.length_a   1.000
_cell.length_b   1.000
_cell.length_c   1.000
_cell.angle_alpha   90.00
_cell.angle_beta   90.00
_cell.angle_gamma   90.00
#
_symmetry.space_group_name_H-M   'P 1'
#
loop_
_entity.id
_entity.type
_entity.pdbx_description
1 polymer ?
#
loop_
_entity_poly.entity_id
_entity_poly.type
_entity_poly.pdbx_seq_one_letter_code
_entity_poly.pdbx_strand_id
1 'polypeptide(L)'
;MSRLWKDARFLRISLVPYFRCGERDRATSTEIEIDRIHMSSKHSSKQTFEARRSAGSSHRQIHQVPLPFTTLIGREHEVQQVCTLLMNPDVRLLTVTGPGGIGKTRLALQVALDVQHTFPDGYCFVPLAHIDTPQQAVLTIAQSLGLSETRKRLQFEHLQSFLRDKHLLLLLDNFEQVLAAAALLPELLSACPTLKILVTSRAVLRVQGEYEFLVPPLAVPDLHHLPKYETIEQFGAVMLFKQRARAIQPDFQVTEENAAIIAAICARL
;
A
#
# COMPACT_ATOMS: atom_id res chain seq x y z
N MET A 1 26.86 25.59 -36.51
CA MET A 1 27.85 25.34 -35.44
C MET A 1 27.57 23.98 -34.82
N SER A 2 28.07 22.97 -35.52
CA SER A 2 27.94 21.54 -35.27
C SER A 2 29.08 21.04 -34.37
N ARG A 3 28.76 20.05 -33.51
CA ARG A 3 29.62 19.16 -32.68
C ARG A 3 29.47 19.46 -31.19
N LEU A 4 29.40 18.39 -30.39
CA LEU A 4 28.65 18.25 -29.13
C LEU A 4 27.17 18.14 -29.53
N TRP A 5 26.49 17.00 -29.64
CA TRP A 5 26.36 15.87 -28.74
C TRP A 5 26.29 14.58 -29.57
N LYS A 6 27.43 13.91 -29.78
CA LYS A 6 27.49 12.50 -30.19
C LYS A 6 28.03 11.76 -28.97
N ASP A 7 27.12 11.27 -28.12
CA ASP A 7 27.30 10.10 -27.25
C ASP A 7 26.07 9.92 -26.34
N ALA A 8 24.93 9.65 -26.97
CA ALA A 8 23.76 9.08 -26.30
C ALA A 8 23.85 7.55 -26.36
N ARG A 9 24.82 6.97 -25.66
CA ARG A 9 24.91 5.53 -25.37
C ARG A 9 25.56 5.38 -24.00
N PHE A 10 24.75 5.32 -22.94
CA PHE A 10 24.98 4.50 -21.73
C PHE A 10 23.85 4.76 -20.72
N LEU A 11 22.75 4.02 -20.83
CA LEU A 11 21.92 3.63 -19.70
C LEU A 11 21.31 2.27 -20.02
N ARG A 12 22.20 1.26 -20.02
CA ARG A 12 21.82 -0.16 -20.02
C ARG A 12 21.62 -0.55 -18.56
N ILE A 13 20.36 -0.70 -18.16
CA ILE A 13 19.99 -1.40 -16.93
C ILE A 13 20.24 -2.88 -17.22
N SER A 14 21.28 -3.45 -16.60
CA SER A 14 21.48 -4.90 -16.53
C SER A 14 21.18 -5.36 -15.12
N LEU A 15 20.12 -6.17 -15.00
CA LEU A 15 19.95 -7.15 -13.93
C LEU A 15 21.21 -8.03 -13.84
N VAL A 16 21.62 -8.39 -12.62
CA VAL A 16 22.31 -9.66 -12.36
C VAL A 16 21.73 -10.30 -11.07
N PRO A 17 21.37 -11.60 -11.12
CA PRO A 17 20.79 -12.37 -10.02
C PRO A 17 21.87 -13.03 -9.17
N TYR A 18 21.55 -13.48 -7.95
CA TYR A 18 22.31 -14.55 -7.30
C TYR A 18 21.38 -15.54 -6.60
N PHE A 19 21.40 -16.77 -7.15
CA PHE A 19 20.81 -17.98 -6.58
C PHE A 19 21.86 -18.74 -5.76
N ARG A 20 21.33 -19.57 -4.84
CA ARG A 20 21.94 -20.60 -3.98
C ARG A 20 23.08 -21.46 -4.54
N CYS A 21 23.97 -21.90 -3.63
CA CYS A 21 24.47 -23.29 -3.44
C CYS A 21 25.23 -23.30 -2.08
N GLY A 22 25.19 -24.24 -1.14
CA GLY A 22 24.86 -25.66 -1.15
C GLY A 22 26.05 -26.48 -0.63
N GLU A 23 25.93 -26.99 0.61
CA GLU A 23 26.52 -28.22 1.18
C GLU A 23 27.96 -28.33 1.77
N ARG A 24 27.97 -28.94 2.98
CA ARG A 24 28.90 -29.93 3.61
C ARG A 24 30.34 -29.48 3.89
N ASP A 25 30.98 -29.77 5.03
CA ASP A 25 31.07 -30.99 5.84
C ASP A 25 31.62 -30.68 7.27
N ARG A 26 31.27 -31.55 8.25
CA ARG A 26 32.05 -32.16 9.37
C ARG A 26 33.17 -31.34 10.06
N ALA A 27 33.45 -31.38 11.36
CA ALA A 27 33.20 -32.25 12.53
C ALA A 27 33.46 -31.34 13.78
N THR A 28 33.18 -31.64 15.04
CA THR A 28 33.48 -32.82 15.86
C THR A 28 32.65 -32.75 17.15
N SER A 29 32.24 -33.94 17.60
CA SER A 29 31.61 -34.27 18.88
C SER A 29 32.39 -33.78 20.11
N THR A 30 31.68 -33.41 21.17
CA THR A 30 31.89 -33.97 22.51
C THR A 30 30.63 -33.78 23.34
N GLU A 31 29.97 -34.89 23.65
CA GLU A 31 29.10 -35.04 24.82
C GLU A 31 29.94 -34.85 26.09
N ILE A 32 29.33 -34.36 27.17
CA ILE A 32 29.31 -35.05 28.47
C ILE A 32 28.22 -34.41 29.35
N GLU A 33 27.63 -35.30 30.11
CA GLU A 33 26.35 -35.34 30.80
C GLU A 33 26.49 -34.97 32.29
N ILE A 34 25.33 -34.76 32.96
CA ILE A 34 25.07 -35.04 34.40
C ILE A 34 25.62 -33.97 35.39
N ASP A 35 24.85 -33.37 36.31
CA ASP A 35 24.05 -34.03 37.34
C ASP A 35 22.93 -33.17 37.97
N ARG A 36 21.89 -33.86 38.46
CA ARG A 36 20.80 -33.35 39.33
C ARG A 36 21.20 -33.53 40.80
N ILE A 37 20.79 -32.63 41.70
CA ILE A 37 20.30 -32.85 43.10
C ILE A 37 19.93 -31.46 43.68
N HIS A 38 18.65 -31.08 43.84
CA HIS A 38 17.72 -31.29 44.97
C HIS A 38 18.10 -30.62 46.32
N MET A 39 17.33 -29.60 46.75
CA MET A 39 16.88 -29.26 48.13
C MET A 39 16.22 -27.85 48.10
N SER A 40 14.90 -27.74 48.05
CA SER A 40 13.90 -27.75 49.15
C SER A 40 13.86 -26.49 50.03
N SER A 41 12.66 -25.88 50.03
CA SER A 41 11.94 -25.31 51.19
C SER A 41 11.94 -23.79 51.46
N LYS A 42 10.79 -23.20 51.06
CA LYS A 42 9.86 -22.33 51.83
C LYS A 42 10.26 -20.87 52.16
N HIS A 43 9.48 -19.93 51.61
CA HIS A 43 8.71 -18.90 52.34
C HIS A 43 7.83 -18.15 51.30
N SER A 44 6.52 -18.43 51.22
CA SER A 44 5.43 -17.66 51.84
C SER A 44 5.44 -16.16 51.52
N SER A 45 4.65 -15.76 50.54
CA SER A 45 4.03 -14.43 50.43
C SER A 45 2.79 -14.54 49.53
N LYS A 46 1.63 -14.67 50.18
CA LYS A 46 0.32 -14.54 49.54
C LYS A 46 0.14 -13.09 49.10
N GLN A 47 -0.05 -12.85 47.81
CA GLN A 47 -0.80 -11.68 47.35
C GLN A 47 -1.79 -12.13 46.28
N THR A 48 -2.99 -12.42 46.78
CA THR A 48 -4.24 -12.51 46.05
C THR A 48 -4.52 -11.15 45.42
N PHE A 49 -4.44 -11.05 44.09
CA PHE A 49 -4.93 -9.89 43.34
C PHE A 49 -6.02 -10.37 42.39
N GLU A 50 -7.18 -10.67 42.95
CA GLU A 50 -8.42 -10.73 42.20
C GLU A 50 -9.09 -9.36 42.20
N ALA A 51 -9.81 -9.09 41.10
CA ALA A 51 -10.69 -7.95 40.84
C ALA A 51 -10.04 -6.70 40.19
N ARG A 52 -10.04 -6.70 38.85
CA ARG A 52 -11.05 -5.97 38.05
C ARG A 52 -10.88 -6.32 36.57
N ARG A 53 -11.59 -7.36 36.12
CA ARG A 53 -11.87 -7.53 34.69
C ARG A 53 -12.90 -6.47 34.30
N SER A 54 -12.43 -5.31 33.89
CA SER A 54 -13.23 -4.41 33.06
C SER A 54 -13.36 -5.07 31.69
N ALA A 55 -14.52 -5.66 31.43
CA ALA A 55 -14.98 -6.00 30.09
C ALA A 55 -15.23 -4.70 29.31
N GLY A 56 -14.16 -4.09 28.83
CA GLY A 56 -14.21 -3.19 27.69
C GLY A 56 -13.75 -4.01 26.48
N SER A 57 -14.64 -4.24 25.52
CA SER A 57 -14.22 -4.60 24.17
C SER A 57 -13.32 -3.48 23.67
N SER A 58 -12.00 -3.62 23.86
CA SER A 58 -11.05 -2.80 23.16
C SER A 58 -11.13 -3.24 21.70
N HIS A 59 -11.98 -2.57 20.92
CA HIS A 59 -11.90 -2.62 19.47
C HIS A 59 -10.47 -2.18 19.10
N ARG A 60 -9.60 -3.16 18.91
CA ARG A 60 -8.22 -2.93 18.51
C ARG A 60 -8.30 -2.37 17.10
N GLN A 61 -8.24 -1.04 16.99
CA GLN A 61 -8.24 -0.36 15.70
C GLN A 61 -7.12 -0.94 14.85
N ILE A 62 -7.48 -1.37 13.65
CA ILE A 62 -6.50 -1.89 12.70
C ILE A 62 -5.95 -0.67 11.99
N HIS A 63 -4.69 -0.34 12.28
CA HIS A 63 -3.92 0.70 11.61
C HIS A 63 -2.66 0.06 11.07
N GLN A 64 -2.75 -0.52 9.87
CA GLN A 64 -1.58 -1.09 9.20
C GLN A 64 -1.40 -0.38 7.87
N VAL A 65 -0.65 0.74 7.88
CA VAL A 65 -0.19 1.40 6.66
C VAL A 65 1.30 1.70 6.75
N PRO A 66 2.07 1.48 5.67
CA PRO A 66 3.39 2.06 5.54
C PRO A 66 3.26 3.60 5.49
N LEU A 67 3.83 4.30 6.47
CA LEU A 67 3.91 5.77 6.40
C LEU A 67 4.71 6.16 5.15
N PRO A 68 4.14 6.93 4.22
CA PRO A 68 4.85 7.30 3.01
C PRO A 68 6.04 8.22 3.34
N PHE A 69 7.25 7.87 2.89
CA PHE A 69 8.47 8.68 3.12
C PHE A 69 8.48 10.05 2.42
N THR A 70 7.49 10.35 1.59
CA THR A 70 7.41 11.59 0.81
C THR A 70 5.96 12.02 0.68
N THR A 71 5.73 13.34 0.69
CA THR A 71 4.42 13.95 0.43
C THR A 71 3.89 13.53 -0.95
N LEU A 72 2.57 13.37 -1.03
CA LEU A 72 1.88 13.20 -2.31
C LEU A 72 1.85 14.55 -3.03
N ILE A 73 2.20 14.59 -4.32
CA ILE A 73 2.40 15.84 -5.07
C ILE A 73 1.30 15.99 -6.12
N GLY A 74 0.59 17.12 -6.09
CA GLY A 74 -0.29 17.54 -7.19
C GLY A 74 -1.44 16.57 -7.43
N ARG A 75 -1.98 16.00 -6.35
CA ARG A 75 -3.06 15.01 -6.35
C ARG A 75 -4.17 15.33 -5.34
N GLU A 76 -4.19 16.56 -4.84
CA GLU A 76 -5.07 16.98 -3.76
C GLU A 76 -6.54 16.85 -4.20
N HIS A 77 -6.83 17.18 -5.46
CA HIS A 77 -8.16 17.04 -6.04
C HIS A 77 -8.59 15.57 -6.18
N GLU A 78 -7.71 14.71 -6.69
CA GLU A 78 -8.02 13.28 -6.84
C GLU A 78 -8.22 12.60 -5.49
N VAL A 79 -7.44 12.97 -4.47
CA VAL A 79 -7.68 12.49 -3.10
C VAL A 79 -9.07 12.88 -2.64
N GLN A 80 -9.47 14.14 -2.79
CA GLN A 80 -10.81 14.61 -2.41
C GLN A 80 -11.93 13.89 -3.16
N GLN A 81 -11.76 13.64 -4.46
CA GLN A 81 -12.73 12.90 -5.26
C GLN A 81 -12.89 11.45 -4.77
N VAL A 82 -11.78 10.75 -4.53
CA VAL A 82 -11.82 9.37 -4.02
C VAL A 82 -12.40 9.32 -2.60
N CYS A 83 -12.06 10.27 -1.73
CA CYS A 83 -12.66 10.41 -0.40
C CYS A 83 -14.18 10.61 -0.50
N THR A 84 -14.64 11.50 -1.39
CA THR A 84 -16.07 11.76 -1.61
C THR A 84 -16.80 10.50 -2.09
N LEU A 85 -16.21 9.76 -3.02
CA LEU A 85 -16.75 8.47 -3.47
C LEU A 85 -16.83 7.47 -2.30
N LEU A 86 -15.77 7.35 -1.49
CA LEU A 86 -15.78 6.46 -0.33
C LEU A 86 -16.78 6.88 0.76
N MET A 87 -17.11 8.16 0.88
CA MET A 87 -18.13 8.62 1.83
C MET A 87 -19.56 8.33 1.36
N ASN A 88 -19.78 8.09 0.07
CA ASN A 88 -21.09 7.71 -0.46
C ASN A 88 -21.47 6.29 0.03
N PRO A 89 -22.60 6.09 0.74
CA PRO A 89 -23.03 4.78 1.23
C PRO A 89 -23.15 3.70 0.14
N ASP A 90 -23.52 4.08 -1.09
CA ASP A 90 -23.74 3.16 -2.21
C ASP A 90 -22.42 2.66 -2.84
N VAL A 91 -21.31 3.36 -2.59
CA VAL A 91 -19.99 3.01 -3.13
C VAL A 91 -19.24 2.16 -2.11
N ARG A 92 -19.36 0.84 -2.24
CA ARG A 92 -18.73 -0.13 -1.33
C ARG A 92 -17.49 -0.81 -1.91
N LEU A 93 -17.37 -0.83 -3.23
CA LEU A 93 -16.17 -1.27 -3.96
C LEU A 93 -15.72 -0.15 -4.89
N LEU A 94 -14.54 0.40 -4.64
CA LEU A 94 -13.93 1.43 -5.47
C LEU A 94 -12.59 0.94 -6.01
N THR A 95 -12.44 0.86 -7.32
CA THR A 95 -11.20 0.47 -7.99
C THR A 95 -10.53 1.71 -8.57
N VAL A 96 -9.37 2.06 -8.02
CA VAL A 96 -8.47 3.07 -8.56
C VAL A 96 -7.64 2.45 -9.68
N THR A 97 -7.89 2.88 -10.91
CA THR A 97 -7.25 2.37 -12.12
C THR A 97 -6.25 3.35 -12.72
N GLY A 98 -5.37 2.86 -13.59
CA GLY A 98 -4.39 3.69 -14.29
C GLY A 98 -3.09 2.96 -14.59
N PRO A 99 -2.21 3.55 -15.42
CA PRO A 99 -0.96 2.92 -15.84
C PRO A 99 0.00 2.64 -14.67
N GLY A 100 1.02 1.82 -14.92
CA GLY A 100 2.09 1.57 -13.95
C GLY A 100 2.82 2.86 -13.59
N GLY A 101 3.18 3.04 -12.32
CA GLY A 101 3.94 4.22 -11.87
C GLY A 101 3.16 5.52 -11.71
N ILE A 102 1.87 5.58 -12.10
CA ILE A 102 1.04 6.80 -12.02
C ILE A 102 0.74 7.30 -10.60
N GLY A 103 1.01 6.47 -9.59
CA GLY A 103 0.85 6.82 -8.17
C GLY A 103 -0.39 6.24 -7.47
N LYS A 104 -1.10 5.27 -8.05
CA LYS A 104 -2.33 4.66 -7.47
C LYS A 104 -2.17 4.25 -6.00
N THR A 105 -1.12 3.52 -5.67
CA THR A 105 -0.83 3.08 -4.29
C THR A 105 -0.67 4.27 -3.35
N ARG A 106 0.08 5.30 -3.77
CA ARG A 106 0.28 6.51 -2.96
C ARG A 106 -1.01 7.29 -2.77
N LEU A 107 -1.83 7.40 -3.82
CA LEU A 107 -3.16 8.01 -3.76
C LEU A 107 -4.06 7.27 -2.76
N ALA A 108 -4.16 5.95 -2.88
CA ALA A 108 -5.01 5.13 -2.01
C ALA A 108 -4.58 5.19 -0.54
N LEU A 109 -3.26 5.18 -0.27
CA LEU A 109 -2.73 5.33 1.08
C LEU A 109 -3.06 6.71 1.68
N GLN A 110 -2.92 7.79 0.90
CA GLN A 110 -3.29 9.12 1.37
C GLN A 110 -4.79 9.20 1.67
N VAL A 111 -5.62 8.66 0.78
CA VAL A 111 -7.08 8.58 0.98
C VAL A 111 -7.40 7.85 2.28
N ALA A 112 -6.78 6.70 2.55
CA ALA A 112 -6.99 5.93 3.77
C ALA A 112 -6.67 6.72 5.05
N LEU A 113 -5.61 7.54 5.01
CA LEU A 113 -5.25 8.45 6.10
C LEU A 113 -6.29 9.56 6.28
N ASP A 114 -6.75 10.17 5.19
CA ASP A 114 -7.71 11.29 5.23
C ASP A 114 -9.09 10.86 5.73
N VAL A 115 -9.50 9.61 5.42
CA VAL A 115 -10.79 9.05 5.85
C VAL A 115 -10.70 8.20 7.13
N GLN A 116 -9.55 8.16 7.81
CA GLN A 116 -9.33 7.24 8.94
C GLN A 116 -10.38 7.40 10.06
N HIS A 117 -10.89 8.61 10.28
CA HIS A 117 -11.90 8.89 11.30
C HIS A 117 -13.31 8.46 10.90
N THR A 118 -13.55 8.21 9.61
CA THR A 118 -14.82 7.70 9.09
C THR A 118 -15.00 6.22 9.37
N PHE A 119 -13.90 5.47 9.57
CA PHE A 119 -13.91 4.02 9.81
C PHE A 119 -13.45 3.73 11.25
N PRO A 120 -14.38 3.55 12.22
CA PRO A 120 -14.06 3.32 13.64
C PRO A 120 -13.18 2.10 13.90
N ASP A 121 -13.31 1.06 13.08
CA ASP A 121 -12.48 -0.15 13.16
C ASP A 121 -11.14 0.00 12.41
N GLY A 122 -10.94 1.14 11.73
CA GLY A 122 -9.70 1.52 11.05
C GLY A 122 -9.64 1.12 9.58
N TYR A 123 -8.42 1.04 9.05
CA TYR A 123 -8.14 0.58 7.69
C TYR A 123 -7.08 -0.52 7.69
N CYS A 124 -7.11 -1.39 6.69
CA CYS A 124 -6.14 -2.47 6.54
C CYS A 124 -5.52 -2.43 5.13
N PHE A 125 -4.20 -2.18 5.06
CA PHE A 125 -3.47 -2.28 3.80
C PHE A 125 -3.04 -3.72 3.52
N VAL A 126 -3.34 -4.21 2.32
CA VAL A 126 -3.02 -5.55 1.86
C VAL A 126 -2.23 -5.46 0.55
N PRO A 127 -0.89 -5.63 0.59
CA PRO A 127 -0.09 -5.67 -0.62
C PRO A 127 -0.22 -7.02 -1.34
N LEU A 128 -0.68 -7.02 -2.58
CA LEU A 128 -0.88 -8.23 -3.40
C LEU A 128 0.14 -8.39 -4.54
N ALA A 129 1.23 -7.61 -4.53
CA ALA A 129 2.22 -7.54 -5.62
C ALA A 129 2.91 -8.87 -5.99
N HIS A 130 2.84 -9.90 -5.14
CA HIS A 130 3.44 -11.22 -5.34
C HIS A 130 2.45 -12.36 -5.13
N ILE A 131 1.16 -12.09 -5.37
CA ILE A 131 0.06 -13.01 -5.13
C ILE A 131 -0.59 -13.34 -6.47
N ASP A 132 -0.64 -14.64 -6.80
CA ASP A 132 -1.07 -15.10 -8.12
C ASP A 132 -2.33 -15.97 -8.07
N THR A 133 -2.78 -16.36 -6.87
CA THR A 133 -3.95 -17.23 -6.68
C THR A 133 -4.99 -16.63 -5.73
N PRO A 134 -6.30 -16.90 -5.95
CA PRO A 134 -7.35 -16.42 -5.05
C PRO A 134 -7.18 -16.90 -3.60
N GLN A 135 -6.69 -18.12 -3.40
CA GLN A 135 -6.48 -18.69 -2.07
C GLN A 135 -5.36 -17.95 -1.32
N GLN A 136 -4.28 -17.57 -2.02
CA GLN A 136 -3.24 -16.74 -1.44
C GLN A 136 -3.76 -15.34 -1.12
N ALA A 137 -4.60 -14.73 -1.97
CA ALA A 137 -5.19 -13.42 -1.67
C ALA A 137 -6.03 -13.44 -0.38
N VAL A 138 -6.89 -14.45 -0.21
CA VAL A 138 -7.67 -14.63 1.04
C VAL A 138 -6.74 -14.76 2.24
N LEU A 139 -5.67 -15.54 2.12
CA LEU A 139 -4.69 -15.74 3.19
C LEU A 139 -3.97 -14.43 3.54
N THR A 140 -3.50 -13.67 2.55
CA THR A 140 -2.81 -12.40 2.75
C THR A 140 -3.72 -11.37 3.41
N ILE A 141 -4.99 -11.27 2.98
CA ILE A 141 -5.97 -10.40 3.63
C ILE A 141 -6.14 -10.79 5.10
N ALA A 142 -6.32 -12.08 5.39
CA ALA A 142 -6.49 -12.56 6.76
C ALA A 142 -5.26 -12.27 7.64
N GLN A 143 -4.06 -12.49 7.12
CA GLN A 143 -2.80 -12.19 7.81
C GLN A 143 -2.65 -10.69 8.10
N SER A 144 -2.95 -9.81 7.13
CA SER A 144 -2.95 -8.35 7.34
C SER A 144 -3.97 -7.90 8.39
N LEU A 145 -5.09 -8.61 8.52
CA LEU A 145 -6.08 -8.36 9.57
C LEU A 145 -5.68 -8.94 10.95
N GLY A 146 -4.52 -9.60 11.05
CA GLY A 146 -4.02 -10.20 12.28
C GLY A 146 -4.69 -11.53 12.65
N LEU A 147 -5.33 -12.19 11.68
CA LEU A 147 -5.92 -13.51 11.90
C LEU A 147 -4.84 -14.59 11.85
N SER A 148 -4.54 -15.20 13.00
CA SER A 148 -3.56 -16.29 13.09
C SER A 148 -4.04 -17.57 12.42
N GLU A 149 -3.12 -18.27 11.77
CA GLU A 149 -3.29 -19.58 11.12
C GLU A 149 -3.46 -20.74 12.12
N THR A 150 -4.30 -20.60 13.15
CA THR A 150 -4.45 -21.65 14.18
C THR A 150 -5.12 -22.93 13.67
N ARG A 151 -5.62 -22.97 12.42
CA ARG A 151 -6.15 -24.21 11.82
C ARG A 151 -5.72 -24.34 10.35
N LYS A 152 -5.40 -25.58 9.97
CA LYS A 152 -5.19 -26.01 8.59
C LYS A 152 -6.31 -25.42 7.70
N ARG A 153 -5.94 -24.48 6.83
CA ARG A 153 -6.80 -23.63 5.97
C ARG A 153 -7.66 -22.59 6.70
N LEU A 154 -7.21 -21.34 6.67
CA LEU A 154 -8.11 -20.20 6.78
C LEU A 154 -9.12 -20.27 5.63
N GLN A 155 -10.40 -20.31 5.97
CA GLN A 155 -11.50 -20.36 5.01
C GLN A 155 -12.03 -18.95 4.79
N PHE A 156 -12.54 -18.67 3.59
CA PHE A 156 -13.14 -17.39 3.24
C PHE A 156 -14.28 -16.99 4.21
N GLU A 157 -15.02 -17.98 4.72
CA GLU A 157 -16.07 -17.83 5.73
C GLU A 157 -15.57 -17.24 7.06
N HIS A 158 -14.32 -17.54 7.46
CA HIS A 158 -13.73 -16.95 8.65
C HIS A 158 -13.43 -15.46 8.44
N LEU A 159 -12.97 -15.09 7.24
CA LEU A 159 -12.75 -13.69 6.88
C LEU A 159 -14.07 -12.91 6.90
N GLN A 160 -15.13 -13.48 6.30
CA GLN A 160 -16.48 -12.91 6.35
C GLN A 160 -16.97 -12.74 7.80
N SER A 161 -16.82 -13.76 8.63
CA SER A 161 -17.26 -13.72 10.03
C SER A 161 -16.51 -12.65 10.85
N PHE A 162 -15.21 -12.46 10.58
CA PHE A 162 -14.42 -11.43 11.25
C PHE A 162 -14.79 -10.01 10.82
N LEU A 163 -15.08 -9.80 9.52
CA LEU A 163 -15.38 -8.49 8.95
C LEU A 163 -16.86 -8.10 9.03
N ARG A 164 -17.77 -9.05 9.31
CA ARG A 164 -19.23 -8.86 9.23
C ARG A 164 -19.73 -7.59 9.92
N ASP A 165 -19.29 -7.38 11.16
CA ASP A 165 -19.76 -6.27 12.01
C ASP A 165 -18.77 -5.10 12.07
N LYS A 166 -17.73 -5.09 11.22
CA LYS A 166 -16.66 -4.09 11.24
C LYS A 166 -16.92 -2.97 10.24
N HIS A 167 -16.89 -1.74 10.71
CA HIS A 167 -16.85 -0.55 9.86
C HIS A 167 -15.39 -0.21 9.54
N LEU A 168 -14.84 -0.95 8.58
CA LEU A 168 -13.43 -0.96 8.19
C LEU A 168 -13.26 -0.65 6.70
N LEU A 169 -12.15 0.02 6.36
CA LEU A 169 -11.69 0.19 4.98
C LEU A 169 -10.61 -0.83 4.65
N LEU A 170 -10.88 -1.72 3.69
CA LEU A 170 -9.89 -2.67 3.19
C LEU A 170 -9.21 -2.12 1.94
N LEU A 171 -7.89 -1.89 2.01
CA LEU A 171 -7.08 -1.42 0.89
C LEU A 171 -6.38 -2.61 0.23
N LEU A 172 -6.75 -2.95 -1.00
CA LEU A 172 -6.14 -4.04 -1.77
C LEU A 172 -5.23 -3.45 -2.85
N ASP A 173 -3.93 -3.57 -2.69
CA ASP A 173 -2.95 -2.96 -3.59
C ASP A 173 -2.39 -3.97 -4.60
N ASN A 174 -2.18 -3.54 -5.85
CA ASN A 174 -1.69 -4.37 -6.95
C ASN A 174 -2.61 -5.55 -7.32
N PHE A 175 -3.93 -5.34 -7.32
CA PHE A 175 -4.89 -6.40 -7.60
C PHE A 175 -4.78 -6.96 -9.03
N GLU A 176 -4.11 -6.25 -9.96
CA GLU A 176 -3.86 -6.77 -11.30
C GLU A 176 -3.08 -8.10 -11.32
N GLN A 177 -2.37 -8.44 -10.23
CA GLN A 177 -1.65 -9.72 -10.10
C GLN A 177 -2.61 -10.91 -9.87
N VAL A 178 -3.78 -10.65 -9.29
CA VAL A 178 -4.72 -11.68 -8.83
C VAL A 178 -6.16 -11.39 -9.29
N LEU A 179 -6.35 -10.97 -10.53
CA LEU A 179 -7.69 -10.69 -11.09
C LEU A 179 -8.66 -11.87 -10.94
N ALA A 180 -8.17 -13.10 -10.89
CA ALA A 180 -8.98 -14.30 -10.63
C ALA A 180 -9.68 -14.28 -9.24
N ALA A 181 -9.21 -13.47 -8.29
CA ALA A 181 -9.83 -13.30 -6.98
C ALA A 181 -10.95 -12.25 -6.97
N ALA A 182 -11.18 -11.52 -8.06
CA ALA A 182 -12.14 -10.41 -8.09
C ALA A 182 -13.56 -10.84 -7.69
N ALA A 183 -13.97 -12.06 -8.08
CA ALA A 183 -15.28 -12.62 -7.76
C ALA A 183 -15.55 -12.76 -6.25
N LEU A 184 -14.50 -12.81 -5.42
CA LEU A 184 -14.62 -12.89 -3.97
C LEU A 184 -15.03 -11.55 -3.34
N LEU A 185 -14.79 -10.41 -4.00
CA LEU A 185 -15.06 -9.09 -3.41
C LEU A 185 -16.57 -8.82 -3.25
N PRO A 186 -17.43 -9.07 -4.26
CA PRO A 186 -18.88 -8.96 -4.07
C PRO A 186 -19.42 -9.92 -3.00
N GLU A 187 -18.91 -11.15 -2.92
CA GLU A 187 -19.31 -12.11 -1.90
C GLU A 187 -18.93 -11.63 -0.49
N LEU A 188 -17.75 -11.03 -0.33
CA LEU A 188 -17.32 -10.45 0.93
C LEU A 188 -18.18 -9.25 1.33
N LEU A 189 -18.50 -8.36 0.38
CA LEU A 189 -19.34 -7.18 0.61
C LEU A 189 -20.78 -7.56 0.93
N SER A 190 -21.31 -8.63 0.33
CA SER A 190 -22.64 -9.15 0.65
C SER A 190 -22.72 -9.64 2.10
N ALA A 191 -21.67 -10.30 2.58
CA ALA A 191 -21.60 -10.82 3.95
C ALA A 191 -21.26 -9.77 5.03
N CYS A 192 -20.69 -8.63 4.65
CA CYS A 192 -20.18 -7.61 5.58
C CYS A 192 -20.74 -6.22 5.23
N PRO A 193 -21.97 -5.86 5.63
CA PRO A 193 -22.70 -4.69 5.12
C PRO A 193 -22.01 -3.34 5.32
N THR A 194 -21.19 -3.20 6.36
CA THR A 194 -20.46 -1.97 6.69
C THR A 194 -19.04 -1.92 6.14
N LEU A 195 -18.57 -3.00 5.49
CA LEU A 195 -17.24 -3.03 4.86
C LEU A 195 -17.22 -2.15 3.60
N LYS A 196 -16.14 -1.38 3.44
CA LYS A 196 -15.75 -0.75 2.18
C LYS A 196 -14.40 -1.27 1.71
N ILE A 197 -14.25 -1.42 0.40
CA ILE A 197 -13.04 -1.93 -0.25
C ILE A 197 -12.56 -0.89 -1.26
N LEU A 198 -11.30 -0.50 -1.13
CA LEU A 198 -10.59 0.35 -2.09
C LEU A 198 -9.45 -0.48 -2.71
N VAL A 199 -9.50 -0.65 -4.02
CA VAL A 199 -8.58 -1.47 -4.79
C VAL A 199 -7.67 -0.57 -5.62
N THR A 200 -6.38 -0.88 -5.72
CA THR A 200 -5.50 -0.35 -6.78
C THR A 200 -5.24 -1.43 -7.82
N SER A 201 -5.41 -1.08 -9.09
CA SER A 201 -5.20 -2.03 -10.19
C SER A 201 -4.81 -1.29 -11.48
N ARG A 202 -4.21 -2.01 -12.44
CA ARG A 202 -4.02 -1.49 -13.81
C ARG A 202 -5.27 -1.60 -14.69
N ALA A 203 -6.23 -2.41 -14.27
CA ALA A 203 -7.47 -2.67 -15.00
C ALA A 203 -8.65 -2.76 -14.03
N VAL A 204 -9.85 -2.46 -14.53
CA VAL A 204 -11.11 -2.75 -13.83
C VAL A 204 -11.27 -4.24 -13.55
N LEU A 205 -11.94 -4.57 -12.45
CA LEU A 205 -12.16 -5.93 -11.98
C LEU A 205 -13.35 -6.59 -12.70
N ARG A 206 -14.28 -5.79 -13.22
CA ARG A 206 -15.51 -6.20 -13.92
C ARG A 206 -16.42 -7.06 -13.06
N VAL A 207 -16.62 -6.63 -11.81
CA VAL A 207 -17.49 -7.30 -10.85
C VAL A 207 -18.66 -6.41 -10.44
N GLN A 208 -19.70 -7.03 -9.89
CA GLN A 208 -20.89 -6.31 -9.47
C GLN A 208 -20.58 -5.30 -8.36
N GLY A 209 -21.13 -4.10 -8.47
CA GLY A 209 -20.97 -3.03 -7.48
C GLY A 209 -19.63 -2.31 -7.53
N GLU A 210 -18.78 -2.60 -8.51
CA GLU A 210 -17.53 -1.88 -8.75
C GLU A 210 -17.80 -0.46 -9.26
N TYR A 211 -17.23 0.53 -8.57
CA TYR A 211 -17.03 1.87 -9.06
C TYR A 211 -15.59 2.03 -9.52
N GLU A 212 -15.37 2.62 -10.69
CA GLU A 212 -14.04 2.92 -11.19
C GLU A 212 -13.67 4.39 -10.92
N PHE A 213 -12.44 4.62 -10.47
CA PHE A 213 -11.80 5.92 -10.49
C PHE A 213 -10.50 5.83 -11.31
N LEU A 214 -10.53 6.39 -12.52
CA LEU A 214 -9.35 6.47 -13.38
C LEU A 214 -8.43 7.61 -12.90
N VAL A 215 -7.21 7.28 -12.50
CA VAL A 215 -6.22 8.29 -12.11
C VAL A 215 -5.70 9.01 -13.36
N PRO A 216 -5.92 10.33 -13.48
CA PRO A 216 -5.41 11.08 -14.62
C PRO A 216 -3.87 11.20 -14.55
N PRO A 217 -3.18 11.56 -15.63
CA PRO A 217 -1.79 12.01 -15.54
C PRO A 217 -1.66 13.25 -14.64
N LEU A 218 -0.47 13.49 -14.10
CA LEU A 218 -0.19 14.73 -13.38
C LEU A 218 -0.35 15.93 -14.32
N ALA A 219 -0.88 17.04 -13.79
CA ALA A 219 -1.02 18.26 -14.57
C ALA A 219 0.33 18.72 -15.13
N VAL A 220 0.32 19.10 -16.41
CA VAL A 220 1.47 19.65 -17.15
C VAL A 220 1.08 21.02 -17.74
N PRO A 221 2.05 21.95 -17.87
CA PRO A 221 1.80 23.23 -18.56
C PRO A 221 1.43 23.03 -20.03
N ASP A 222 0.56 23.89 -20.57
CA ASP A 222 0.33 23.95 -22.01
C ASP A 222 1.57 24.52 -22.72
N LEU A 223 2.20 23.70 -23.57
CA LEU A 223 3.42 24.08 -24.30
C LEU A 223 3.17 25.15 -25.36
N HIS A 224 1.93 25.31 -25.84
CA HIS A 224 1.57 26.36 -26.81
C HIS A 224 1.36 27.71 -26.13
N HIS A 225 1.02 27.71 -24.83
CA HIS A 225 0.75 28.89 -24.04
C HIS A 225 1.40 28.77 -22.66
N LEU A 226 2.73 28.78 -22.64
CA LEU A 226 3.49 28.64 -21.40
C LEU A 226 3.23 29.83 -20.47
N PRO A 227 2.81 29.60 -19.21
CA PRO A 227 2.72 30.66 -18.22
C PRO A 227 4.12 31.04 -17.72
N LYS A 228 4.20 32.03 -16.82
CA LYS A 228 5.47 32.40 -16.17
C LYS A 228 6.04 31.24 -15.36
N TYR A 229 7.35 31.24 -15.14
CA TYR A 229 8.06 30.11 -14.52
C TYR A 229 7.54 29.79 -13.10
N GLU A 230 7.11 30.79 -12.34
CA GLU A 230 6.54 30.62 -10.99
C GLU A 230 5.24 29.81 -11.03
N THR A 231 4.45 29.98 -12.09
CA THR A 231 3.25 29.19 -12.34
C THR A 231 3.60 27.80 -12.86
N ILE A 232 4.58 27.69 -13.76
CA ILE A 232 5.08 26.39 -14.27
C ILE A 232 5.52 25.49 -13.11
N GLU A 233 6.21 26.05 -12.12
CA GLU A 233 6.70 25.31 -10.96
C GLU A 233 5.58 24.67 -10.11
N GLN A 234 4.36 25.18 -10.18
CA GLN A 234 3.20 24.70 -9.42
C GLN A 234 2.49 23.51 -10.07
N PHE A 235 2.82 23.15 -11.31
CA PHE A 235 2.24 21.98 -11.97
C PHE A 235 2.75 20.69 -11.34
N GLY A 236 1.84 19.73 -11.07
CA GLY A 236 2.16 18.48 -10.38
C GLY A 236 3.33 17.71 -10.99
N ALA A 237 3.42 17.64 -12.33
CA ALA A 237 4.52 16.97 -13.01
C ALA A 237 5.86 17.69 -12.81
N VAL A 238 5.85 19.03 -12.80
CA VAL A 238 7.05 19.88 -12.59
C VAL A 238 7.49 19.82 -11.14
N MET A 239 6.56 19.87 -10.18
CA MET A 239 6.86 19.68 -8.76
C MET A 239 7.51 18.32 -8.50
N LEU A 240 6.97 17.24 -9.09
CA LEU A 240 7.56 15.91 -9.00
C LEU A 240 8.95 15.86 -9.63
N PHE A 241 9.12 16.47 -10.81
CA PHE A 241 10.44 16.59 -11.46
C PHE A 241 11.44 17.29 -10.54
N LYS A 242 11.09 18.45 -10.00
CA LYS A 242 11.93 19.23 -9.07
C LYS A 242 12.30 18.40 -7.84
N GLN A 243 11.34 17.70 -7.23
CA GLN A 243 11.61 16.83 -6.08
C GLN A 243 12.60 15.70 -6.43
N ARG A 244 12.45 15.08 -7.61
CA ARG A 244 13.37 14.01 -8.06
C ARG A 244 14.74 14.55 -8.44
N ALA A 245 14.82 15.71 -9.08
CA ALA A 245 16.07 16.37 -9.41
C ALA A 245 16.85 16.74 -8.14
N ARG A 246 16.18 17.26 -7.10
CA ARG A 246 16.80 17.58 -5.80
C ARG A 246 17.36 16.38 -5.05
N ALA A 247 16.83 15.18 -5.29
CA ALA A 247 17.39 13.96 -4.69
C ALA A 247 18.78 13.60 -5.26
N ILE A 248 19.14 14.14 -6.43
CA ILE A 248 20.44 13.93 -7.09
C ILE A 248 21.31 15.19 -6.98
N GLN A 249 20.72 16.37 -7.17
CA GLN A 249 21.36 17.68 -7.08
C GLN A 249 20.59 18.58 -6.11
N PRO A 250 20.99 18.67 -4.83
CA PRO A 250 20.22 19.34 -3.77
C PRO A 250 19.80 20.79 -4.08
N ASP A 251 20.65 21.54 -4.77
CA ASP A 251 20.42 22.96 -5.09
C ASP A 251 19.57 23.18 -6.34
N PHE A 252 19.02 22.13 -6.95
CA PHE A 252 18.21 22.25 -8.16
C PHE A 252 16.98 23.14 -7.93
N GLN A 253 16.78 24.11 -8.84
CA GLN A 253 15.62 25.00 -8.89
C GLN A 253 15.04 25.07 -10.30
N VAL A 254 13.73 25.29 -10.35
CA VAL A 254 13.08 25.77 -11.57
C VAL A 254 13.37 27.27 -11.66
N THR A 255 13.92 27.69 -12.78
CA THR A 255 14.29 29.09 -13.07
C THR A 255 13.64 29.51 -14.39
N GLU A 256 13.60 30.81 -14.64
CA GLU A 256 13.10 31.35 -15.92
C GLU A 256 13.83 30.73 -17.14
N GLU A 257 15.14 30.47 -17.00
CA GLU A 257 15.97 29.90 -18.07
C GLU A 257 15.65 28.43 -18.39
N ASN A 258 15.24 27.64 -17.40
CA ASN A 258 15.05 26.19 -17.56
C ASN A 258 13.58 25.74 -17.58
N ALA A 259 12.63 26.59 -17.18
CA ALA A 259 11.24 26.22 -16.99
C ALA A 259 10.56 25.69 -18.26
N ALA A 260 10.79 26.31 -19.41
CA ALA A 260 10.23 25.86 -20.69
C ALA A 260 10.73 24.46 -21.09
N ILE A 261 12.01 24.17 -20.81
CA ILE A 261 12.62 22.85 -21.09
C ILE A 261 12.03 21.80 -20.15
N ILE A 262 11.90 22.11 -18.87
CA ILE A 262 11.31 21.21 -17.87
C ILE A 262 9.85 20.90 -18.23
N ALA A 263 9.07 21.92 -18.59
CA ALA A 263 7.68 21.75 -19.04
C ALA A 263 7.59 20.78 -20.23
N ALA A 264 8.47 20.94 -21.23
CA ALA A 264 8.51 20.06 -22.40
C ALA A 264 8.91 18.61 -22.04
N ILE A 265 9.82 18.41 -21.08
CA ILE A 265 10.17 17.08 -20.57
C ILE A 265 8.94 16.46 -19.88
N CYS A 266 8.30 17.19 -18.98
CA CYS A 266 7.15 16.72 -18.23
C CYS A 266 5.96 16.35 -19.13
N ALA A 267 5.71 17.11 -20.20
CA ALA A 267 4.61 16.85 -21.13
C ALA A 267 4.83 15.64 -22.05
N ARG A 268 6.07 15.13 -22.15
CA ARG A 268 6.43 14.00 -23.03
C ARG A 268 6.41 12.63 -22.33
N LEU A 269 6.47 12.62 -21.00
CA LEU A 269 6.54 11.41 -20.16
C LEU A 269 5.15 10.96 -19.71
#